data_AF-A0A9X2YFH0-F1
#
_entry.id   AF-A0A9X2YFH0-F1
#
_cell.length_a   1.000
_cell.length_b   1.000
_cell.length_c   1.000
_cell.angle_alpha   90.00
_cell.angle_beta   90.00
_cell.angle_gamma   90.00
#
_symmetry.space_group_name_H-M   'P 1'
#
loop_
_entity.id
_entity.type
_entity.pdbx_description
1 polymer ?
#
loop_
_entity_poly.entity_id
_entity_poly.type
_entity_poly.pdbx_seq_one_letter_code
_entity_poly.pdbx_strand_id
1 'polypeptide(L)' 'MSRPDRVVYDIVKREAAQRGIPMGQYVADVLAAHVGHPELVRELDKEVLPLAM' A
#
# COMPACT_ATOMS: atom_id res chain seq x y z
N MET A 1 12.67 -4.80 -13.25
CA MET A 1 11.38 -4.34 -12.69
C MET A 1 10.44 -4.05 -13.85
N SER A 2 9.25 -4.64 -13.87
CA SER A 2 8.20 -4.28 -14.82
C SER A 2 7.68 -2.88 -14.49
N ARG A 3 7.34 -2.11 -15.52
CA ARG A 3 6.59 -0.85 -15.36
C ARG A 3 5.11 -1.17 -15.53
N PRO A 4 4.24 -0.90 -14.54
CA PRO A 4 2.81 -1.08 -14.72
C PRO A 4 2.29 -0.11 -15.79
N ASP A 5 1.15 -0.45 -16.40
CA ASP A 5 0.43 0.49 -17.26
C ASP A 5 0.17 1.81 -16.52
N ARG A 6 0.11 2.92 -17.26
CA ARG A 6 -0.08 4.27 -16.70
C ARG A 6 -1.33 4.35 -15.82
N VAL A 7 -2.43 3.72 -16.22
CA VAL A 7 -3.67 3.71 -15.43
C VAL A 7 -3.44 3.07 -14.06
N VAL A 8 -2.71 1.95 -14.01
CA VAL A 8 -2.38 1.26 -12.77
C VAL A 8 -1.41 2.11 -11.92
N TYR A 9 -0.40 2.71 -12.54
CA TYR A 9 0.54 3.58 -11.86
C TYR A 9 -0.16 4.75 -11.16
N ASP A 10 -1.05 5.46 -11.87
CA ASP A 10 -1.74 6.63 -11.33
C ASP A 10 -2.68 6.27 -10.17
N ILE A 11 -3.36 5.10 -10.24
CA ILE A 11 -4.15 4.57 -9.13
C ILE A 11 -3.26 4.28 -7.92
N VAL A 12 -2.19 3.50 -8.09
CA VAL A 12 -1.30 3.10 -7.00
C VAL A 12 -0.66 4.32 -6.33
N LYS A 13 -0.22 5.30 -7.13
CA LYS A 13 0.33 6.56 -6.61
C LYS A 13 -0.69 7.31 -5.75
N ARG A 14 -1.96 7.40 -6.19
CA ARG A 14 -3.04 8.05 -5.44
C ARG A 14 -3.34 7.31 -4.13
N GLU A 15 -3.49 5.99 -4.17
CA GLU A 15 -3.82 5.18 -2.99
C GLU A 15 -2.72 5.23 -1.92
N ALA A 16 -1.45 5.22 -2.33
CA ALA A 16 -0.31 5.38 -1.44
C ALA A 16 -0.30 6.78 -0.80
N ALA A 17 -0.56 7.83 -1.59
CA ALA A 17 -0.62 9.21 -1.10
C ALA A 17 -1.78 9.42 -0.10
N GLN A 18 -2.96 8.86 -0.36
CA GLN A 18 -4.12 8.93 0.56
C GLN A 18 -3.83 8.29 1.91
N ARG A 19 -3.00 7.25 1.94
CA ARG A 19 -2.54 6.57 3.16
C ARG A 19 -1.33 7.24 3.81
N GLY A 20 -0.73 8.23 3.15
CA GLY A 20 0.48 8.89 3.64
C GLY A 20 1.73 7.99 3.62
N ILE A 21 1.77 6.96 2.76
CA ILE A 21 2.87 6.00 2.71
C ILE A 21 3.65 6.06 1.39
N PRO A 22 4.94 5.68 1.39
CA PRO A 22 5.71 5.58 0.16
C PRO A 22 5.08 4.58 -0.82
N MET A 23 4.99 4.94 -2.09
CA MET A 23 4.40 4.08 -3.13
C MET A 23 5.08 2.71 -3.22
N GLY A 24 6.40 2.64 -3.01
CA GLY A 24 7.14 1.38 -2.96
C GLY A 24 6.70 0.46 -1.82
N GLN A 25 6.37 1.04 -0.65
CA GLN A 25 5.85 0.29 0.49
C GLN A 25 4.44 -0.21 0.22
N TYR A 26 3.58 0.62 -0.38
CA TYR A 26 2.24 0.21 -0.82
C TYR A 26 2.30 -1.02 -1.73
N VAL A 27 3.15 -0.99 -2.76
CA VAL A 27 3.30 -2.14 -3.68
C VAL A 27 3.86 -3.36 -2.97
N ALA A 28 4.85 -3.20 -2.08
CA ALA A 28 5.40 -4.31 -1.31
C ALA A 28 4.34 -4.99 -0.44
N ASP A 29 3.52 -4.21 0.25
CA ASP A 29 2.44 -4.71 1.09
C ASP A 29 1.34 -5.39 0.26
N VAL A 30 0.92 -4.80 -0.88
CA VAL A 30 -0.06 -5.43 -1.78
C VAL A 30 0.45 -6.78 -2.27
N LEU A 31 1.71 -6.86 -2.67
CA LEU A 31 2.31 -8.12 -3.13
C LEU A 31 2.36 -9.16 -2.01
N ALA A 32 2.80 -8.77 -0.81
CA ALA A 32 2.83 -9.65 0.35
C ALA A 32 1.43 -10.22 0.67
N ALA A 33 0.42 -9.36 0.74
CA ALA A 33 -0.97 -9.79 0.94
C ALA A 33 -1.47 -10.70 -0.18
N HIS A 34 -1.21 -10.33 -1.45
CA HIS A 34 -1.66 -11.08 -2.63
C HIS A 34 -1.08 -12.50 -2.69
N VAL A 35 0.16 -12.69 -2.24
CA VAL A 35 0.82 -14.01 -2.22
C VAL A 35 0.61 -14.78 -0.91
N GLY A 36 -0.23 -14.28 0.00
CA GLY A 36 -0.60 -14.98 1.24
C GLY A 36 0.38 -14.82 2.40
N HIS A 37 1.13 -13.71 2.44
CA HIS A 37 2.09 -13.37 3.49
C HIS A 37 1.70 -12.09 4.25
N PRO A 38 0.55 -12.06 4.97
CA PRO A 38 0.08 -10.88 5.69
C PRO A 38 1.05 -10.44 6.80
N GLU A 39 1.88 -11.33 7.34
CA GLU A 39 2.91 -11.02 8.33
C GLU A 39 4.02 -10.09 7.80
N LEU A 40 4.13 -9.95 6.47
CA LEU A 40 5.08 -9.05 5.82
C LEU A 40 4.47 -7.68 5.48
N VAL A 41 3.16 -7.50 5.63
CA VAL A 41 2.47 -6.23 5.42
C VAL A 41 2.85 -5.26 6.55
N ARG A 42 3.25 -4.05 6.18
CA ARG A 42 3.70 -3.06 7.17
C ARG A 42 2.72 -1.93 7.40
N GLU A 43 2.05 -1.45 6.36
CA GLU A 43 1.28 -0.22 6.42
C GLU A 43 -0.17 -0.37 5.94
N LEU A 44 -0.46 -1.27 4.97
CA LEU A 44 -1.82 -1.38 4.41
C LEU A 44 -2.92 -1.68 5.44
N ASP A 45 -2.61 -2.51 6.45
CA ASP A 45 -3.58 -3.00 7.44
C ASP A 45 -3.53 -2.24 8.77
N LYS A 46 -2.80 -1.12 8.83
CA LYS A 46 -2.80 -0.28 10.03
C LYS A 46 -4.11 0.48 10.11
N GLU A 47 -5.03 0.00 10.96
CA GLU A 47 -6.17 0.80 11.39
C GLU A 47 -5.65 2.05 12.12
N VAL A 48 -6.06 3.22 11.65
CA VAL A 48 -5.77 4.49 12.35
C VAL A 48 -6.63 4.48 13.61
N LEU A 49 -6.03 4.19 14.76
CA LEU A 49 -6.73 4.29 16.04
C LEU A 49 -7.32 5.70 16.15
N PRO A 50 -8.64 5.85 16.39
CA PRO A 50 -9.19 7.17 16.63
C PRO A 50 -8.46 7.77 17.82
N LEU A 51 -7.88 8.96 17.61
CA LEU A 51 -7.32 9.76 18.68
C LEU A 51 -8.42 9.94 19.73
N ALA A 52 -8.24 9.34 20.91
CA ALA A 52 -9.10 9.61 22.04
C ALA A 52 -8.94 11.11 22.37
N MET A 53 -10.01 11.87 22.16
CA MET A 53 -10.16 13.25 22.62
C MET A 53 -10.57 13.26 24.09
#